data_AF-A0A7J4DS05-F1
#
_entry.id   AF-A0A7J4DS05-F1
#
_cell.length_a   1.000
_cell.length_b   1.000
_cell.length_c   1.000
_cell.angle_alpha   90.00
_cell.angle_beta   90.00
_cell.angle_gamma   90.00
#
_symmetry.space_group_name_H-M   'P 1'
#
loop_
_entity.id
_entity.type
_entity.pdbx_description
1 polymer ?
#
loop_
_entity_poly.entity_id
_entity_poly.type
_entity_poly.pdbx_seq_one_letter_code
_entity_poly.pdbx_strand_id
1 'polypeptide(L)'
;TLASNLSLRVMYIYRYYLPVLLPLLGIITLYFIGLRILFDFILAFVVLMIGRRRYRGVDTNSNKRIKPDFSGKALKNGLIKGLKASLNFALRFTPLFMLVVFMLDSGISDSLALSPLLKKLDLDSLAITYITTAIFSPRAAYGIAKVMLSYNYPMRKVLGCMFLGNGLFILLNESWARILPFYSGIYPREVALRLLFLQAGLSSLYNILLAIALLKL
;
A
#
# COMPACT_ATOMS: atom_id res chain seq x y z
N THR A 1 6.72 8.97 -16.66
CA THR A 1 7.40 8.26 -15.54
C THR A 1 6.95 8.75 -14.17
N LEU A 2 6.63 10.04 -13.96
CA LEU A 2 6.11 10.52 -12.66
C LEU A 2 4.77 9.89 -12.22
N ALA A 3 3.94 9.43 -13.15
CA ALA A 3 2.62 8.88 -12.82
C ALA A 3 2.65 7.41 -12.33
N SER A 4 3.73 6.65 -12.59
CA SER A 4 3.79 5.25 -12.17
C SER A 4 4.58 5.12 -10.87
N ASN A 5 3.92 4.65 -9.82
CA ASN A 5 4.57 4.29 -8.55
C ASN A 5 5.50 3.05 -8.68
N LEU A 6 5.70 2.51 -9.89
CA LEU A 6 6.46 1.28 -10.15
C LEU A 6 7.86 1.31 -9.51
N SER A 7 8.65 2.36 -9.77
CA SER A 7 10.01 2.48 -9.21
C SER A 7 10.01 2.60 -7.68
N LEU A 8 9.04 3.33 -7.12
CA LEU A 8 8.85 3.42 -5.67
C LEU A 8 8.43 2.06 -5.10
N ARG A 9 7.59 1.31 -5.81
CA ARG A 9 7.08 0.01 -5.37
C ARG A 9 8.16 -1.07 -5.38
N VAL A 10 9.05 -1.06 -6.39
CA VAL A 10 10.25 -1.93 -6.39
C VAL A 10 11.14 -1.62 -5.18
N MET A 11 11.33 -0.34 -4.84
CA MET A 11 12.08 0.04 -3.64
C MET A 11 11.39 -0.43 -2.34
N TYR A 12 10.06 -0.34 -2.25
CA TYR A 12 9.31 -0.84 -1.10
C TYR A 12 9.33 -2.37 -0.98
N ILE A 13 9.37 -3.10 -2.10
CA ILE A 13 9.50 -4.56 -2.10
C ILE A 13 10.80 -4.97 -1.43
N TYR A 14 11.91 -4.38 -1.86
CA TYR A 14 13.21 -4.71 -1.32
C TYR A 14 13.41 -4.25 0.12
N ARG A 15 12.90 -3.05 0.47
CA ARG A 15 13.17 -2.43 1.78
C ARG A 15 12.17 -2.82 2.87
N TYR A 16 10.96 -3.25 2.51
CA TYR A 16 9.88 -3.43 3.46
C TYR A 16 9.11 -4.75 3.24
N TYR A 17 8.68 -5.07 2.02
CA TYR A 17 7.86 -6.27 1.84
C TYR A 17 8.63 -7.57 2.06
N LEU A 18 9.85 -7.68 1.52
CA LEU A 18 10.70 -8.86 1.71
C LEU A 18 11.23 -9.02 3.14
N PRO A 19 11.87 -8.00 3.76
CA PRO A 19 12.46 -8.20 5.09
C PRO A 19 11.44 -8.20 6.24
N VAL A 20 10.26 -7.59 6.05
CA VAL A 20 9.27 -7.41 7.13
C VAL A 20 7.98 -8.19 6.88
N LEU A 21 7.31 -8.02 5.73
CA LEU A 21 6.03 -8.73 5.50
C LEU A 21 6.20 -10.22 5.23
N LEU A 22 7.23 -10.63 4.50
CA LEU A 22 7.43 -12.04 4.14
C LEU A 22 7.61 -12.93 5.39
N PRO A 23 8.42 -12.56 6.40
CA PRO A 23 8.46 -13.31 7.66
C PRO A 23 7.15 -13.25 8.48
N LEU A 24 6.35 -12.20 8.31
CA LEU A 24 5.12 -11.98 9.09
C LEU A 24 3.91 -12.77 8.55
N LEU A 25 3.73 -12.81 7.23
CA LEU A 25 2.53 -13.36 6.57
C LEU A 25 2.84 -14.49 5.57
N GLY A 26 4.11 -14.84 5.37
CA GLY A 26 4.53 -15.93 4.50
C GLY A 26 4.08 -15.76 3.05
N ILE A 27 3.50 -16.83 2.46
CA ILE A 27 3.09 -16.88 1.04
C ILE A 27 2.07 -15.80 0.67
N ILE A 28 1.24 -15.34 1.62
CA ILE A 28 0.22 -14.30 1.41
C ILE A 28 0.85 -12.99 0.99
N THR A 29 2.04 -12.69 1.52
CA THR A 29 2.83 -11.53 1.09
C THR A 29 3.14 -11.56 -0.39
N LEU A 30 3.48 -12.74 -0.95
CA LEU A 30 3.80 -12.87 -2.37
C LEU A 30 2.59 -12.58 -3.25
N TYR A 31 1.42 -13.11 -2.88
CA TYR A 31 0.16 -12.82 -3.58
C TYR A 31 -0.21 -11.34 -3.49
N PHE A 32 -0.07 -10.75 -2.31
CA PHE A 32 -0.34 -9.33 -2.10
C PHE A 32 0.56 -8.44 -2.95
N ILE A 33 1.88 -8.73 -2.97
CA ILE A 33 2.84 -8.02 -3.83
C ILE A 33 2.50 -8.23 -5.31
N GLY A 34 2.26 -9.47 -5.72
CA GLY A 34 1.99 -9.84 -7.12
C GLY A 34 0.79 -9.09 -7.69
N LEU A 35 -0.34 -9.11 -6.99
CA LEU A 35 -1.56 -8.38 -7.38
C LEU A 35 -1.33 -6.86 -7.44
N ARG A 36 -0.46 -6.32 -6.58
CA ARG A 36 -0.09 -4.90 -6.59
C ARG A 36 0.85 -4.52 -7.73
N ILE A 37 1.81 -5.37 -8.07
CA ILE A 37 2.72 -5.15 -9.19
C ILE A 37 1.93 -5.24 -10.50
N LEU A 38 1.04 -6.22 -10.62
CA LEU A 38 0.21 -6.40 -11.80
C LEU A 38 -0.58 -5.12 -12.11
N PHE A 39 -1.23 -4.54 -11.10
CA PHE A 39 -1.94 -3.26 -11.26
C PHE A 39 -1.02 -2.12 -11.72
N ASP A 40 0.14 -1.95 -11.08
CA ASP A 40 1.07 -0.88 -11.45
C ASP A 40 1.63 -1.08 -12.87
N PHE A 41 1.82 -2.33 -13.28
CA PHE A 41 2.26 -2.67 -14.62
C PHE A 41 1.19 -2.34 -15.66
N ILE A 42 -0.07 -2.72 -15.42
CA ILE A 42 -1.22 -2.36 -16.27
C ILE A 42 -1.34 -0.84 -16.36
N LEU A 43 -1.27 -0.13 -15.22
CA LEU A 43 -1.34 1.32 -15.20
C LEU A 43 -0.21 1.97 -15.99
N ALA A 44 1.03 1.50 -15.80
CA ALA A 44 2.18 1.98 -16.55
C ALA A 44 2.00 1.76 -18.06
N PHE A 45 1.49 0.60 -18.45
CA PHE A 45 1.22 0.27 -19.85
C PHE A 45 0.16 1.20 -20.47
N VAL A 46 -0.95 1.43 -19.77
CA VAL A 46 -2.02 2.35 -20.22
C VAL A 46 -1.48 3.78 -20.36
N VAL A 47 -0.75 4.27 -19.35
CA VAL A 47 -0.15 5.61 -19.38
C VAL A 47 0.87 5.74 -20.51
N LEU A 48 1.67 4.71 -20.79
CA LEU A 48 2.60 4.69 -21.91
C LEU A 48 1.89 4.72 -23.26
N MET A 49 0.80 3.98 -23.43
CA MET A 49 0.00 4.03 -24.66
C MET A 49 -0.60 5.42 -24.90
N ILE A 50 -1.23 6.01 -23.86
CA ILE A 50 -1.83 7.35 -23.95
C ILE A 50 -0.74 8.40 -24.21
N GLY A 51 0.39 8.31 -23.50
CA GLY A 51 1.55 9.18 -23.68
C GLY A 51 2.10 9.09 -25.10
N ARG A 52 2.29 7.88 -25.63
CA ARG A 52 2.80 7.67 -26.99
C ARG A 52 1.86 8.21 -28.07
N ARG A 53 0.55 8.16 -27.84
CA ARG A 53 -0.45 8.76 -28.75
C ARG A 53 -0.48 10.29 -28.66
N ARG A 54 -0.38 10.86 -27.46
CA ARG A 54 -0.49 12.30 -27.22
C ARG A 54 0.79 13.09 -27.54
N TYR A 55 1.97 12.49 -27.38
CA TYR A 55 3.27 13.12 -27.61
C TYR A 55 3.98 12.60 -28.87
N ARG A 56 3.20 12.11 -29.84
CA ARG A 56 3.71 11.64 -31.13
C ARG A 56 4.26 12.85 -31.89
N GLY A 57 5.58 13.01 -31.91
CA GLY A 57 6.29 14.12 -32.58
C GLY A 57 7.03 15.11 -31.68
N VAL A 58 7.08 14.89 -30.36
CA VAL A 58 7.93 15.69 -29.47
C VAL A 58 9.31 15.04 -29.37
N ASP A 59 10.34 15.78 -29.78
CA ASP A 59 11.72 15.31 -29.77
C ASP A 59 12.24 15.22 -28.33
N THR A 60 12.56 14.01 -27.88
CA THR A 60 13.00 13.75 -26.50
C THR A 60 14.50 13.54 -26.47
N ASN A 61 15.24 14.59 -26.78
CA ASN A 61 16.70 14.55 -26.69
C ASN A 61 17.15 14.83 -25.24
N SER A 62 17.20 13.79 -24.40
CA SER A 62 17.97 13.83 -23.15
C SER A 62 18.48 12.44 -22.79
N ASN A 63 19.55 12.05 -23.47
CA ASN A 63 20.30 10.84 -23.19
C ASN A 63 21.19 11.05 -21.94
N LYS A 64 20.59 11.16 -20.74
CA LYS A 64 21.35 11.01 -19.50
C LYS A 64 21.36 9.53 -19.12
N ARG A 65 22.36 8.79 -19.62
CA ARG A 65 22.66 7.44 -19.17
C ARG A 65 23.15 7.52 -17.72
N ILE A 66 22.25 7.28 -16.78
CA ILE A 66 22.62 7.04 -15.39
C ILE A 66 23.25 5.65 -15.37
N LYS A 67 24.59 5.58 -15.23
CA LYS A 67 25.29 4.31 -15.01
C LYS A 67 25.01 3.88 -13.55
N PRO A 68 24.28 2.78 -13.31
CA PRO A 68 24.15 2.25 -11.97
C PRO A 68 25.51 1.65 -11.57
N ASP A 69 26.13 2.22 -10.54
CA ASP A 69 27.39 1.71 -10.00
C ASP A 69 27.08 0.56 -9.02
N PHE A 70 27.18 -0.67 -9.52
CA PHE A 70 27.03 -1.89 -8.72
C PHE A 70 28.33 -2.17 -7.96
N SER A 71 28.57 -1.40 -6.90
CA SER A 71 29.71 -1.61 -6.00
C SER A 71 29.33 -2.49 -4.81
N GLY A 72 30.18 -3.47 -4.44
CA GLY A 72 29.98 -4.28 -3.23
C GLY A 72 29.91 -3.47 -1.93
N LYS A 73 30.54 -2.29 -1.90
CA LYS A 73 30.38 -1.31 -0.79
C LYS A 73 28.98 -0.70 -0.74
N ALA A 74 28.34 -0.49 -1.89
CA ALA A 74 26.97 -0.01 -1.98
C ALA A 74 25.98 -1.06 -1.45
N LEU A 75 26.23 -2.35 -1.71
CA LEU A 75 25.42 -3.46 -1.18
C LEU A 75 25.51 -3.53 0.36
N LYS A 76 26.74 -3.50 0.91
CA LYS A 76 26.97 -3.54 2.37
C LYS A 76 26.32 -2.33 3.07
N ASN A 77 26.48 -1.13 2.52
CA ASN A 77 25.85 0.07 3.04
C ASN A 77 24.32 0.04 2.91
N GLY A 78 23.80 -0.56 1.84
CA GLY A 78 22.37 -0.80 1.64
C GLY A 78 21.79 -1.72 2.71
N LEU A 79 22.47 -2.82 3.03
CA LEU A 79 22.08 -3.76 4.09
C LEU A 79 22.08 -3.11 5.47
N ILE A 80 23.15 -2.39 5.83
CA ILE A 80 23.25 -1.69 7.13
C ILE A 80 22.15 -0.64 7.27
N LYS A 81 21.91 0.16 6.21
CA LYS A 81 20.81 1.14 6.21
C LYS A 81 19.44 0.46 6.25
N GLY A 82 19.28 -0.69 5.63
CA GLY A 82 18.07 -1.52 5.67
C GLY A 82 17.79 -2.04 7.08
N LEU A 83 18.79 -2.60 7.74
CA LEU A 83 18.72 -3.06 9.13
C LEU A 83 18.38 -1.92 10.09
N LYS A 84 19.10 -0.79 10.00
CA LYS A 84 18.81 0.39 10.84
C LYS A 84 17.40 0.92 10.62
N ALA A 85 16.93 0.94 9.38
CA ALA A 85 15.55 1.34 9.06
C ALA A 85 14.51 0.35 9.61
N SER A 86 14.80 -0.95 9.57
CA SER A 86 13.93 -2.01 10.11
C SER A 86 13.82 -1.92 11.62
N LEU A 87 14.94 -1.62 12.30
CA LEU A 87 14.97 -1.47 13.76
C LEU A 87 14.23 -0.21 14.21
N ASN A 88 14.43 0.91 13.52
CA ASN A 88 13.65 2.14 13.78
C ASN A 88 12.16 1.96 13.49
N PHE A 89 11.83 1.14 12.48
CA PHE A 89 10.44 0.78 12.20
C PHE A 89 9.86 -0.03 13.35
N ALA A 90 10.55 -1.08 13.82
CA ALA A 90 10.12 -1.90 14.95
C ALA A 90 9.87 -1.03 16.20
N LEU A 91 10.82 -0.18 16.58
CA LEU A 91 10.69 0.70 17.76
C LEU A 91 9.47 1.64 17.70
N ARG A 92 9.14 2.18 16.53
CA ARG A 92 7.95 3.03 16.34
C ARG A 92 6.66 2.23 16.20
N PHE A 93 6.75 1.01 15.68
CA PHE A 93 5.64 0.11 15.45
C PHE A 93 5.13 -0.50 16.75
N THR A 94 6.03 -0.97 17.63
CA THR A 94 5.69 -1.68 18.87
C THR A 94 4.68 -0.93 19.77
N PRO A 95 4.86 0.36 20.12
CA PRO A 95 3.89 1.08 20.95
C PRO A 95 2.55 1.27 20.22
N LEU A 96 2.59 1.49 18.91
CA LEU A 96 1.39 1.66 18.09
C LEU A 96 0.60 0.34 17.98
N PHE A 97 1.31 -0.79 17.88
CA PHE A 97 0.74 -2.12 17.89
C PHE A 97 0.16 -2.48 19.26
N MET A 98 0.83 -2.12 20.37
CA MET A 98 0.28 -2.30 21.71
C MET A 98 -1.02 -1.50 21.91
N LEU A 99 -1.08 -0.25 21.42
CA LEU A 99 -2.30 0.56 21.47
C LEU A 99 -3.45 -0.11 20.69
N VAL A 100 -3.16 -0.66 19.51
CA VAL A 100 -4.14 -1.39 18.71
C VAL A 100 -4.64 -2.65 19.42
N VAL A 101 -3.75 -3.42 20.06
CA VAL A 101 -4.13 -4.60 20.87
C VAL A 101 -4.99 -4.19 22.06
N PHE A 102 -4.68 -3.06 22.69
CA PHE A 102 -5.51 -2.51 23.78
C PHE A 102 -6.90 -2.09 23.29
N MET A 103 -7.01 -1.48 22.09
CA MET A 103 -8.31 -1.13 21.49
C MET A 103 -9.14 -2.36 21.12
N LEU A 104 -8.49 -3.45 20.71
CA LEU A 104 -9.12 -4.76 20.48
C LEU A 104 -9.73 -5.31 21.77
N ASP A 105 -8.93 -5.34 22.86
CA ASP A 105 -9.36 -5.85 24.16
C ASP A 105 -10.49 -5.00 24.79
N SER A 106 -10.46 -3.69 24.54
CA SER A 106 -11.46 -2.75 25.06
C SER A 106 -12.77 -2.69 24.24
N GLY A 107 -12.88 -3.42 23.12
CA GLY A 107 -14.07 -3.42 22.26
C GLY A 107 -14.36 -2.09 21.53
N ILE A 108 -13.42 -1.13 21.56
CA ILE A 108 -13.63 0.23 21.00
C ILE A 108 -13.79 0.17 19.47
N SER A 109 -13.17 -0.82 18.82
CA SER A 109 -13.23 -1.00 17.36
C SER A 109 -14.64 -1.27 16.82
N ASP A 110 -15.52 -1.87 17.62
CA ASP A 110 -16.89 -2.18 17.23
C ASP A 110 -17.81 -0.96 17.22
N SER A 111 -17.43 0.12 17.93
CA SER A 111 -18.21 1.38 18.00
C SER A 111 -17.93 2.37 16.86
N LEU A 112 -16.95 2.09 15.99
CA LEU A 112 -16.60 2.97 14.88
C LEU A 112 -17.70 2.99 13.81
N ALA A 113 -18.00 4.17 13.26
CA ALA A 113 -19.07 4.39 12.28
C ALA A 113 -18.99 3.52 11.00
N LEU A 114 -17.83 2.94 10.69
CA LEU A 114 -17.64 2.00 9.58
C LEU A 114 -18.07 0.56 9.91
N SER A 115 -18.21 0.18 11.18
CA SER A 115 -18.55 -1.18 11.61
C SER A 115 -19.86 -1.72 11.01
N PRO A 116 -20.98 -0.97 10.91
CA PRO A 116 -22.19 -1.50 10.28
C PRO A 116 -22.04 -1.75 8.77
N LEU A 117 -21.19 -0.97 8.09
CA LEU A 117 -20.96 -1.11 6.65
C LEU A 117 -20.03 -2.29 6.35
N LEU A 118 -19.07 -2.55 7.24
CA LEU A 118 -18.18 -3.70 7.18
C LEU A 118 -18.88 -5.02 7.60
N LYS A 119 -19.80 -4.97 8.57
CA LYS A 119 -20.64 -6.13 8.94
C LYS A 119 -21.52 -6.62 7.77
N LYS A 120 -21.97 -5.72 6.89
CA LYS A 120 -22.67 -6.10 5.64
C LYS A 120 -21.80 -6.87 4.64
N LEU A 121 -20.47 -6.86 4.81
CA LEU A 121 -19.51 -7.61 4.00
C LEU A 121 -19.11 -8.94 4.65
N ASP A 122 -19.88 -9.44 5.63
CA ASP A 122 -19.62 -10.69 6.37
C ASP A 122 -18.25 -10.69 7.08
N LEU A 123 -17.87 -9.51 7.57
CA LEU A 123 -16.64 -9.30 8.32
C LEU A 123 -16.92 -9.36 9.82
N ASP A 124 -16.16 -10.22 10.48
CA ASP A 124 -16.11 -10.40 11.94
C ASP A 124 -15.31 -9.29 12.62
N SER A 125 -15.41 -9.19 13.95
CA SER A 125 -14.80 -8.11 14.75
C SER A 125 -13.27 -8.00 14.53
N LEU A 126 -12.58 -9.12 14.32
CA LEU A 126 -11.13 -9.14 14.09
C LEU A 126 -10.77 -8.58 12.71
N ALA A 127 -11.55 -8.91 11.67
CA ALA A 127 -11.42 -8.33 10.34
C ALA A 127 -11.77 -6.83 10.30
N ILE A 128 -12.81 -6.41 11.02
CA ILE A 128 -13.19 -5.00 11.17
C ILE A 128 -12.04 -4.22 11.82
N THR A 129 -11.43 -4.79 12.86
CA THR A 129 -10.33 -4.15 13.57
C THR A 129 -9.06 -4.07 12.72
N TYR A 130 -8.79 -5.06 11.88
CA TYR A 130 -7.75 -4.96 10.87
C TYR A 130 -7.98 -3.74 9.98
N ILE A 131 -9.20 -3.59 9.43
CA ILE A 131 -9.52 -2.54 8.46
C ILE A 131 -9.45 -1.16 9.10
N THR A 132 -10.02 -0.99 10.28
CA THR A 132 -9.97 0.29 11.01
C THR A 132 -8.53 0.68 11.33
N THR A 133 -7.73 -0.28 11.82
CA THR A 133 -6.30 -0.05 12.05
C THR A 133 -5.58 0.31 10.75
N ALA A 134 -5.91 -0.37 9.65
CA ALA A 134 -5.27 -0.14 8.36
C ALA A 134 -5.56 1.26 7.80
N ILE A 135 -6.74 1.84 8.08
CA ILE A 135 -7.09 3.22 7.69
C ILE A 135 -6.15 4.25 8.30
N PHE A 136 -5.65 4.01 9.52
CA PHE A 136 -4.71 4.91 10.19
C PHE A 136 -3.25 4.52 9.92
N SER A 137 -2.94 3.23 10.01
CA SER A 137 -1.61 2.68 9.85
C SER A 137 -1.67 1.28 9.23
N PRO A 138 -1.58 1.16 7.88
CA PRO A 138 -1.55 -0.13 7.18
C PRO A 138 -0.44 -1.05 7.69
N ARG A 139 0.67 -0.44 8.14
CA ARG A 139 1.83 -1.16 8.66
C ARG A 139 1.47 -1.86 9.97
N ALA A 140 0.83 -1.15 10.90
CA ALA A 140 0.33 -1.68 12.18
C ALA A 140 -0.64 -2.85 11.96
N ALA A 141 -1.53 -2.70 10.98
CA ALA A 141 -2.56 -3.70 10.68
C ALA A 141 -1.99 -5.06 10.26
N TYR A 142 -0.82 -5.12 9.61
CA TYR A 142 -0.22 -6.41 9.21
C TYR A 142 0.06 -7.34 10.40
N GLY A 143 0.27 -6.79 11.61
CA GLY A 143 0.34 -7.61 12.82
C GLY A 143 -0.98 -8.33 13.12
N ILE A 144 -2.12 -7.65 12.91
CA ILE A 144 -3.45 -8.26 13.04
C ILE A 144 -3.68 -9.31 11.94
N ALA A 145 -3.20 -9.09 10.71
CA ALA A 145 -3.30 -10.11 9.66
C ALA A 145 -2.57 -11.41 10.04
N LYS A 146 -1.44 -11.33 10.77
CA LYS A 146 -0.79 -12.54 11.30
C LYS A 146 -1.66 -13.24 12.34
N VAL A 147 -2.37 -12.48 13.19
CA VAL A 147 -3.34 -13.04 14.15
C VAL A 147 -4.50 -13.73 13.41
N MET A 148 -5.03 -13.13 12.34
CA MET A 148 -6.04 -13.77 11.48
C MET A 148 -5.55 -15.14 10.95
N LEU A 149 -4.28 -15.21 10.55
CA LEU A 149 -3.69 -16.46 10.07
C LEU A 149 -3.54 -17.50 11.17
N SER A 150 -3.20 -17.10 12.40
CA SER A 150 -3.16 -18.03 13.53
C SER A 150 -4.54 -18.60 13.89
N TYR A 151 -5.61 -17.85 13.62
CA TYR A 151 -6.99 -18.33 13.75
C TYR A 151 -7.51 -19.10 12.53
N ASN A 152 -6.63 -19.52 11.61
CA ASN A 152 -6.97 -20.28 10.40
C ASN A 152 -7.97 -19.58 9.46
N TYR A 153 -7.92 -18.25 9.37
CA TYR A 153 -8.76 -17.54 8.40
C TYR A 153 -8.35 -17.91 6.97
N PRO A 154 -9.33 -18.03 6.05
CA PRO A 154 -9.01 -18.29 4.66
C PRO A 154 -8.19 -17.14 4.10
N MET A 155 -7.13 -17.48 3.36
CA MET A 155 -6.20 -16.51 2.77
C MET A 155 -6.91 -15.41 1.95
N ARG A 156 -8.03 -15.75 1.29
CA ARG A 156 -8.86 -14.80 0.53
C ARG A 156 -9.42 -13.69 1.43
N LYS A 157 -9.91 -14.04 2.61
CA LYS A 157 -10.46 -13.10 3.60
C LYS A 157 -9.37 -12.18 4.15
N VAL A 158 -8.19 -12.75 4.46
CA VAL A 158 -7.03 -11.95 4.89
C VAL A 158 -6.58 -10.97 3.80
N LEU A 159 -6.41 -11.43 2.56
CA LEU A 159 -6.07 -10.56 1.43
C LEU A 159 -7.14 -9.50 1.17
N GLY A 160 -8.42 -9.88 1.22
CA GLY A 160 -9.55 -8.96 1.08
C GLY A 160 -9.48 -7.83 2.11
N CYS A 161 -9.27 -8.16 3.38
CA CYS A 161 -9.07 -7.17 4.43
C CYS A 161 -7.83 -6.28 4.18
N MET A 162 -6.70 -6.86 3.76
CA MET A 162 -5.49 -6.12 3.42
C MET A 162 -5.72 -5.10 2.30
N PHE A 163 -6.40 -5.51 1.23
CA PHE A 163 -6.72 -4.64 0.11
C PHE A 163 -7.76 -3.57 0.49
N LEU A 164 -8.81 -3.94 1.23
CA LEU A 164 -9.85 -3.00 1.66
C LEU A 164 -9.27 -1.92 2.56
N GLY A 165 -8.52 -2.32 3.58
CA GLY A 165 -7.86 -1.41 4.51
C GLY A 165 -6.88 -0.49 3.80
N ASN A 166 -6.09 -1.00 2.85
CA ASN A 166 -5.18 -0.19 2.06
C ASN A 166 -5.91 0.76 1.10
N GLY A 167 -7.03 0.34 0.51
CA GLY A 167 -7.86 1.20 -0.35
C GLY A 167 -8.47 2.37 0.42
N LEU A 168 -9.01 2.10 1.61
CA LEU A 168 -9.56 3.12 2.50
C LEU A 168 -8.47 4.04 3.05
N PHE A 169 -7.29 3.52 3.41
CA PHE A 169 -6.13 4.33 3.80
C PHE A 169 -5.74 5.34 2.73
N ILE A 170 -5.64 4.89 1.48
CA ILE A 170 -5.26 5.76 0.36
C ILE A 170 -6.29 6.87 0.20
N LEU A 171 -7.58 6.54 0.26
CA LEU A 171 -8.68 7.48 0.03
C LEU A 171 -8.85 8.50 1.15
N LEU A 172 -8.81 8.04 2.41
CA LEU A 172 -9.15 8.85 3.58
C LEU A 172 -7.94 9.58 4.16
N ASN A 173 -6.76 8.97 4.16
CA ASN A 173 -5.57 9.53 4.82
C ASN A 173 -4.51 9.98 3.82
N GLU A 174 -4.02 9.09 2.96
CA GLU A 174 -2.85 9.39 2.12
C GLU A 174 -3.15 10.48 1.07
N SER A 175 -4.37 10.49 0.53
CA SER A 175 -4.87 11.49 -0.42
C SER A 175 -4.78 12.91 0.13
N TRP A 176 -5.25 13.11 1.37
CA TRP A 176 -5.39 14.43 1.98
C TRP A 176 -4.09 14.91 2.63
N ALA A 177 -3.42 14.03 3.38
CA ALA A 177 -2.28 14.42 4.20
C ALA A 177 -0.97 14.54 3.41
N ARG A 178 -0.85 13.87 2.26
CA ARG A 178 0.43 13.78 1.53
C ARG A 178 0.31 14.07 0.04
N ILE A 179 -0.65 13.45 -0.65
CA ILE A 179 -0.76 13.55 -2.12
C ILE A 179 -1.25 14.94 -2.53
N LEU A 180 -2.35 15.41 -1.94
CA LEU A 180 -2.94 16.72 -2.24
C LEU A 180 -1.96 17.88 -2.06
N PRO A 181 -1.30 18.10 -0.90
CA PRO A 181 -0.38 19.22 -0.71
C PRO A 181 0.86 19.14 -1.61
N PHE A 182 1.33 17.94 -1.92
CA PHE A 182 2.49 17.76 -2.81
C PHE A 182 2.17 18.15 -4.26
N TYR A 183 1.05 17.70 -4.81
CA TYR A 183 0.69 18.00 -6.20
C TYR A 183 0.15 19.40 -6.40
N SER A 184 -0.59 19.94 -5.43
CA SER A 184 -1.09 21.31 -5.51
C SER A 184 0.02 22.35 -5.42
N GLY A 185 1.13 22.04 -4.74
CA GLY A 185 2.29 22.93 -4.64
C GLY A 185 3.17 23.00 -5.89
N ILE A 186 3.09 21.99 -6.78
CA ILE A 186 3.98 21.86 -7.94
C ILE A 186 3.25 22.07 -9.27
N TYR A 187 1.97 21.70 -9.36
CA TYR A 187 1.23 21.67 -10.62
C TYR A 187 0.02 22.61 -10.63
N PRO A 188 -0.37 23.12 -11.82
CA PRO A 188 -1.66 23.80 -12.00
C PRO A 188 -2.81 22.89 -11.55
N ARG A 189 -3.86 23.51 -11.00
CA ARG A 189 -4.99 22.82 -10.34
C ARG A 189 -5.58 21.68 -11.18
N GLU A 190 -5.74 21.89 -12.49
CA GLU A 190 -6.29 20.90 -13.42
C GLU A 190 -5.41 19.65 -13.56
N VAL A 191 -4.09 19.85 -13.59
CA VAL A 191 -3.10 18.76 -13.72
C VAL A 191 -2.96 18.04 -12.38
N ALA A 192 -2.92 18.79 -11.27
CA ALA A 192 -2.86 18.24 -9.92
C ALA A 192 -4.07 17.32 -9.62
N LEU A 193 -5.29 17.74 -10.00
CA LEU A 193 -6.50 16.93 -9.81
C LEU A 193 -6.48 15.65 -10.64
N ARG A 194 -6.03 15.71 -11.90
CA ARG A 194 -5.89 14.52 -12.75
C ARG A 194 -4.86 13.53 -12.20
N LEU A 195 -3.74 14.02 -11.68
CA LEU A 195 -2.70 13.20 -11.04
C LEU A 195 -3.19 12.59 -9.73
N LEU A 196 -3.92 13.35 -8.91
CA LEU A 196 -4.52 12.87 -7.68
C LEU A 196 -5.55 11.77 -7.95
N PHE A 197 -6.40 11.95 -8.97
CA PHE A 197 -7.34 10.92 -9.38
C PHE A 197 -6.63 9.65 -9.86
N LEU A 198 -5.60 9.77 -10.70
CA LEU A 198 -4.81 8.62 -11.17
C LEU A 198 -4.09 7.89 -10.05
N GLN A 199 -3.50 8.61 -9.10
CA GLN A 199 -2.65 8.02 -8.08
C GLN A 199 -3.43 7.52 -6.85
N ALA A 200 -4.41 8.29 -6.40
CA ALA A 200 -5.17 8.01 -5.19
C ALA A 200 -6.53 7.40 -5.51
N GLY A 201 -7.28 8.03 -6.42
CA GLY A 201 -8.63 7.58 -6.80
C GLY A 201 -8.63 6.19 -7.44
N LEU A 202 -7.92 6.04 -8.56
CA LEU A 202 -7.85 4.79 -9.31
C LEU A 202 -7.23 3.65 -8.49
N SER A 203 -6.17 3.95 -7.73
CA SER A 203 -5.53 2.96 -6.85
C SER A 203 -6.46 2.55 -5.71
N SER A 204 -7.22 3.47 -5.10
CA SER A 204 -8.17 3.14 -4.06
C SER A 204 -9.32 2.30 -4.59
N LEU A 205 -9.92 2.70 -5.72
CA LEU A 205 -11.00 1.98 -6.38
C LEU A 205 -10.58 0.55 -6.73
N TYR A 206 -9.40 0.36 -7.31
CA TYR A 206 -8.86 -0.96 -7.60
C TYR A 206 -8.77 -1.82 -6.34
N ASN A 207 -8.20 -1.28 -5.26
CA ASN A 207 -8.03 -2.03 -4.01
C ASN A 207 -9.37 -2.38 -3.36
N ILE A 208 -10.35 -1.47 -3.38
CA ILE A 208 -11.70 -1.71 -2.83
C ILE A 208 -12.46 -2.75 -3.67
N LEU A 209 -12.43 -2.64 -5.00
CA LEU A 209 -13.09 -3.60 -5.88
C LEU A 209 -12.47 -5.00 -5.78
N LEU A 210 -11.14 -5.07 -5.77
CA LEU A 210 -10.43 -6.34 -5.60
C LEU A 210 -10.72 -6.96 -4.23
N ALA A 211 -10.82 -6.15 -3.18
CA ALA A 211 -11.20 -6.63 -1.87
C ALA A 211 -12.61 -7.20 -1.85
N ILE A 212 -13.59 -6.50 -2.42
CA ILE A 212 -14.97 -6.98 -2.50
C ILE A 212 -15.04 -8.29 -3.30
N ALA A 213 -14.29 -8.38 -4.41
CA ALA A 213 -14.21 -9.59 -5.20
C ALA A 213 -13.64 -10.75 -4.37
N LEU A 214 -12.51 -10.54 -3.68
CA LEU A 214 -11.88 -11.57 -2.85
C LEU A 214 -12.71 -12.00 -1.63
N LEU A 215 -13.56 -11.11 -1.10
CA LEU A 215 -14.43 -11.40 0.04
C LEU A 215 -15.72 -12.14 -0.35
N LYS A 216 -16.16 -12.02 -1.61
CA LYS A 216 -17.39 -12.66 -2.12
C LYS A 216 -17.15 -13.94 -2.95
N LEU A 217 -15.90 -14.29 -3.23
CA LEU A 217 -15.47 -15.47 -4.01
C LEU A 217 -14.99 -16.62 -3.13
#